data_AF-A0A525KZ29-F1
#
_entry.id   AF-A0A525KZ29-F1
#
_cell.length_a   1.000
_cell.length_b   1.000
_cell.length_c   1.000
_cell.angle_alpha   90.00
_cell.angle_beta   90.00
_cell.angle_gamma   90.00
#
_symmetry.space_group_name_H-M   'P 1'
#
loop_
_entity.id
_entity.type
_entity.pdbx_description
1 polymer ?
#
loop_
_entity_poly.entity_id
_entity_poly.type
_entity_poly.pdbx_seq_one_letter_code
_entity_poly.pdbx_strand_id
1 'polypeptide(L)'
;MLRSFTHHPSEVGETYGSHMATAWGFGLLLLAAGAACLIHGIFPFAFETTASRCVKRLNRRMANRAAASESPIEAAPYQPA
;
A
#
# COMPACT_ATOMS: atom_id res chain seq x y z
N MET A 1 -23.96 -1.32 -5.10
CA MET A 1 -22.74 -2.05 -4.73
C MET A 1 -21.66 -1.99 -5.81
N LEU A 2 -21.95 -2.27 -7.09
CA LEU A 2 -20.97 -2.12 -8.19
C LEU A 2 -20.68 -0.67 -8.63
N ARG A 3 -21.47 0.30 -8.15
CA ARG A 3 -21.37 1.73 -8.53
C ARG A 3 -20.24 2.50 -7.83
N SER A 4 -19.79 2.06 -6.64
CA SER A 4 -18.68 2.71 -5.93
C SER A 4 -17.31 2.45 -6.57
N PHE A 5 -17.21 1.43 -7.43
CA PHE A 5 -15.97 1.08 -8.13
C PHE A 5 -15.79 1.80 -9.47
N THR A 6 -16.83 2.45 -10.00
CA THR A 6 -16.81 3.02 -11.36
C THR A 6 -17.22 4.48 -11.47
N HIS A 7 -17.80 5.10 -10.43
CA HIS A 7 -18.25 6.50 -10.52
C HIS A 7 -17.22 7.56 -10.10
N HIS A 8 -16.13 7.18 -9.44
CA HIS A 8 -15.03 8.09 -9.09
C HIS A 8 -13.82 8.10 -10.05
N PRO A 9 -13.43 6.98 -10.73
CA PRO A 9 -12.25 6.98 -11.60
C PRO A 9 -12.41 7.80 -12.90
N SER A 10 -13.63 8.13 -13.30
CA SER A 10 -13.88 8.98 -14.47
C SER A 10 -13.61 10.47 -14.24
N GLU A 11 -13.44 10.93 -12.99
CA GLU A 11 -13.16 12.34 -12.69
C GLU A 11 -11.66 12.67 -12.55
N VAL A 12 -10.78 11.66 -12.52
CA VAL A 12 -9.35 11.87 -12.19
C VAL A 12 -8.35 11.26 -13.18
N GLY A 13 -8.80 10.59 -14.24
CA GLY A 13 -7.91 10.14 -15.34
C GLY A 13 -7.00 8.93 -15.03
N GLU A 14 -7.15 8.27 -13.88
CA GLU A 14 -6.47 7.01 -13.59
C GLU A 14 -7.37 5.80 -13.89
N THR A 15 -6.83 4.81 -14.59
CA THR A 15 -7.58 3.57 -14.85
C THR A 15 -7.73 2.77 -13.57
N TYR A 16 -8.94 2.25 -13.33
CA TYR A 16 -9.22 1.26 -12.29
C TYR A 16 -8.19 0.10 -12.27
N GLY A 17 -7.62 -0.22 -13.44
CA GLY A 17 -6.53 -1.17 -13.60
C GLY A 17 -5.25 -0.82 -12.82
N SER A 18 -4.86 0.46 -12.73
CA SER A 18 -3.69 0.89 -11.95
C SER A 18 -3.90 0.69 -10.44
N HIS A 19 -5.09 1.06 -9.95
CA HIS A 19 -5.46 0.88 -8.55
C HIS A 19 -5.58 -0.60 -8.18
N MET A 20 -6.19 -1.39 -9.06
CA MET A 20 -6.29 -2.84 -8.94
C MET A 20 -4.90 -3.48 -8.93
N ALA A 21 -4.03 -3.17 -9.90
CA ALA A 21 -2.67 -3.73 -9.97
C ALA A 21 -1.85 -3.41 -8.72
N THR A 22 -1.98 -2.18 -8.20
CA THR A 22 -1.39 -1.80 -6.92
C THR A 22 -1.92 -2.69 -5.80
N ALA A 23 -3.24 -2.73 -5.60
CA ALA A 23 -3.85 -3.46 -4.49
C ALA A 23 -3.50 -4.96 -4.52
N TRP A 24 -3.56 -5.57 -5.71
CA TRP A 24 -3.15 -6.96 -5.93
C TRP A 24 -1.67 -7.19 -5.64
N GLY A 25 -0.79 -6.27 -6.03
CA GLY A 25 0.64 -6.35 -5.71
C GLY A 25 0.93 -6.32 -4.20
N PHE A 26 0.19 -5.51 -3.43
CA PHE A 26 0.27 -5.52 -1.96
C PHE A 26 -0.28 -6.83 -1.37
N GLY A 27 -1.44 -7.29 -1.85
CA GLY A 27 -2.10 -8.52 -1.37
C GLY A 27 -1.24 -9.76 -1.56
N LEU A 28 -0.64 -9.94 -2.75
CA LEU A 28 0.24 -11.09 -3.04
C LEU A 28 1.48 -11.10 -2.14
N LEU A 29 2.05 -9.94 -1.85
CA LEU A 29 3.21 -9.81 -0.95
C LEU A 29 2.85 -10.13 0.51
N LEU A 30 1.65 -9.75 0.96
CA LEU A 30 1.13 -10.13 2.28
C LEU A 30 0.91 -11.64 2.38
N LEU A 31 0.31 -12.25 1.36
CA LEU A 31 0.12 -13.71 1.31
C LEU A 31 1.46 -14.46 1.34
N ALA A 32 2.45 -14.01 0.57
CA ALA A 32 3.79 -14.59 0.59
C ALA A 32 4.48 -14.43 1.96
N ALA A 33 4.34 -13.26 2.60
CA ALA A 33 4.87 -13.03 3.94
C ALA A 33 4.20 -13.92 5.00
N GLY A 34 2.87 -14.08 4.91
CA GLY A 34 2.10 -14.97 5.78
C GLY A 34 2.48 -16.43 5.60
N ALA A 35 2.58 -16.91 4.35
CA ALA A 35 3.04 -18.25 4.04
C ALA A 35 4.46 -18.52 4.57
N ALA A 36 5.39 -17.57 4.41
CA ALA A 36 6.74 -17.68 4.95
C ALA A 36 6.74 -17.77 6.49
N CYS A 37 5.86 -17.03 7.17
CA CYS A 37 5.70 -17.10 8.63
C CYS A 37 5.15 -18.46 9.09
N LEU A 38 4.15 -19.00 8.38
CA LEU A 38 3.59 -20.32 8.67
C LEU A 38 4.63 -21.43 8.49
N ILE A 39 5.38 -21.38 7.39
CA ILE A 39 6.46 -22.34 7.13
C ILE A 39 7.55 -22.21 8.20
N HIS A 40 7.93 -20.99 8.60
CA HIS A 40 8.89 -20.75 9.67
C HIS A 40 8.41 -21.33 11.02
N GLY A 41 7.11 -21.21 11.34
CA GLY A 41 6.55 -21.81 12.54
C GLY A 41 6.64 -23.34 12.58
N ILE A 42 6.64 -24.00 11.41
CA ILE A 42 6.83 -25.45 11.28
C ILE A 42 8.33 -25.81 11.24
N PHE A 43 9.12 -25.00 10.53
CA PHE A 43 10.56 -25.16 10.32
C PHE A 43 11.29 -23.90 10.77
N PRO A 44 11.74 -23.81 12.03
CA PRO A 44 12.29 -22.58 12.61
C PRO A 44 13.58 -22.09 11.94
N PHE A 45 14.23 -22.92 11.13
CA PHE A 45 15.41 -22.55 10.33
C PHE A 45 15.05 -21.98 8.95
N ALA A 46 13.81 -22.13 8.48
CA ALA A 46 13.36 -21.62 7.20
C ALA A 46 12.81 -20.20 7.35
N PHE A 47 13.13 -19.30 6.39
CA PHE A 47 12.52 -17.96 6.28
C PHE A 47 12.67 -17.02 7.50
N GLU A 48 13.69 -17.24 8.34
CA GLU A 48 13.93 -16.52 9.60
C GLU A 48 13.80 -14.99 9.50
N THR A 49 14.28 -14.39 8.41
CA THR A 49 14.16 -12.93 8.20
C THR A 49 13.17 -12.53 7.10
N THR A 50 12.65 -13.50 6.34
CA THR A 50 11.88 -13.23 5.12
C THR A 50 10.53 -12.61 5.42
N ALA A 51 9.82 -13.13 6.42
CA ALA A 51 8.52 -12.58 6.82
C ALA A 51 8.67 -11.13 7.32
N SER A 52 9.59 -10.89 8.26
CA SER A 52 9.83 -9.55 8.82
C SER A 52 10.31 -8.54 7.77
N ARG A 53 11.20 -8.94 6.85
CA ARG A 53 11.66 -8.07 5.76
C ARG A 53 10.52 -7.73 4.79
N CYS A 54 9.64 -8.68 4.50
CA CYS A 54 8.49 -8.44 3.61
C CYS A 54 7.48 -7.47 4.24
N VAL A 55 7.14 -7.65 5.53
CA VAL A 55 6.25 -6.73 6.26
C VAL A 55 6.86 -5.33 6.37
N LYS A 56 8.15 -5.20 6.72
CA LYS A 56 8.85 -3.90 6.74
C LYS A 56 8.82 -3.21 5.38
N ARG A 57 8.99 -3.97 4.28
CA ARG A 57 8.92 -3.45 2.92
C ARG A 57 7.51 -2.94 2.57
N LEU A 58 6.47 -3.69 2.95
CA LEU A 58 5.08 -3.29 2.75
C LEU A 58 4.74 -2.03 3.54
N ASN A 59 5.13 -1.99 4.82
CA ASN A 59 4.91 -0.83 5.69
C ASN A 59 5.57 0.43 5.12
N ARG A 60 6.84 0.35 4.68
CA ARG A 60 7.52 1.48 4.03
C ARG A 60 6.82 1.92 2.76
N ARG A 61 6.32 0.98 1.94
CA ARG A 61 5.57 1.32 0.73
C ARG A 61 4.25 2.02 1.05
N MET A 62 3.57 1.63 2.13
CA MET A 62 2.35 2.32 2.59
C MET A 62 2.68 3.73 3.09
N ALA A 63 3.68 3.88 3.96
CA ALA A 63 4.10 5.18 4.51
C ALA A 63 4.51 6.16 3.41
N ASN A 64 5.29 5.71 2.41
CA ASN A 64 5.70 6.56 1.30
C ASN A 64 4.51 7.01 0.42
N ARG A 65 3.47 6.17 0.29
CA ARG A 65 2.25 6.55 -0.44
C ARG A 65 1.40 7.54 0.36
N ALA A 66 1.30 7.36 1.68
CA ALA A 66 0.61 8.30 2.55
C ALA A 66 1.26 9.69 2.51
N ALA A 67 2.59 9.75 2.59
CA ALA A 67 3.35 11.00 2.47
C ALA A 67 3.23 11.67 1.10
N ALA A 68 2.97 10.91 0.03
CA ALA A 68 2.75 11.46 -1.32
C ALA A 68 1.29 11.96 -1.51
N SER A 69 0.34 11.44 -0.74
CA SER A 69 -1.06 11.90 -0.76
C SER A 69 -1.31 13.11 0.14
N GLU A 70 -0.50 13.31 1.17
CA GLU A 70 -0.42 14.59 1.87
C GLU A 70 0.35 15.57 0.97
N SER A 71 -0.35 16.30 0.09
CA SER A 71 0.29 17.49 -0.50
C SER A 71 0.65 18.41 0.67
N PRO A 72 1.84 19.04 0.69
CA PRO A 72 2.07 20.17 1.57
C PRO A 72 0.95 21.15 1.29
N ILE A 73 0.02 21.30 2.22
CA ILE A 73 -1.01 22.32 2.10
C ILE A 73 -0.21 23.61 2.09
N GLU A 74 -0.15 24.24 0.92
CA GLU A 74 0.50 25.51 0.70
C GLU A 74 0.04 26.44 1.82
N ALA A 75 0.98 26.79 2.70
CA ALA A 75 0.75 27.75 3.76
C ALA A 75 0.50 29.09 3.05
N ALA A 76 -0.76 29.37 2.75
CA ALA A 76 -1.19 30.63 2.20
C ALA A 76 -0.59 31.76 3.08
N PRO A 77 0.15 32.71 2.50
CA PRO A 77 0.77 33.77 3.27
C PRO A 77 -0.29 34.52 4.08
N TYR A 78 -0.10 34.60 5.39
CA TYR A 78 -0.89 35.46 6.27
C TYR A 78 -0.69 36.92 5.84
N GLN A 79 -1.72 37.54 5.29
CA GLN A 79 -1.77 38.99 5.04
C GLN A 79 -2.65 39.64 6.12
N PRO A 80 -2.08 40.36 7.10
CA PRO A 80 -2.88 41.19 7.99
C PRO A 80 -3.41 42.42 7.23
N ALA A 81 -4.60 42.87 7.64
CA ALA A 81 -5.36 43.98 7.07
C ALA A 81 -4.71 45.35 7.30
#